data_AF-A0A4R4BQ43-F1
#
_entry.id   AF-A0A4R4BQ43-F1
#
_cell.length_a   1.000
_cell.length_b   1.000
_cell.length_c   1.000
_cell.angle_alpha   90.00
_cell.angle_beta   90.00
_cell.angle_gamma   90.00
#
_symmetry.space_group_name_H-M   'P 1'
#
loop_
_entity.id
_entity.type
_entity.pdbx_description
1 polymer ?
#
loop_
_entity_poly.entity_id
_entity_poly.type
_entity_poly.pdbx_seq_one_letter_code
_entity_poly.pdbx_strand_id
1 'polypeptide(L)'
;MPVYGPVIDSQTRCIHYHGPLDVIAIKFKCCKKYYPCHLCHMECESHPLERWTPGEFHEKAILCGVCGKELSIAEYLGVSSCPFCGAQFNPGCKTHLHYYFEIPEGCGNENTLSTPKS
;
A
#
# COMPACT_ATOMS: atom_id res chain seq x y z
N MET A 1 -14.99 1.25 9.99
CA MET A 1 -14.64 1.81 8.66
C MET A 1 -14.96 0.74 7.63
N PRO A 2 -15.76 1.01 6.58
CA PRO A 2 -16.05 0.01 5.57
C PRO A 2 -14.82 -0.22 4.67
N VAL A 3 -14.56 -1.50 4.35
CA VAL A 3 -13.60 -1.92 3.34
C VAL A 3 -14.39 -2.50 2.17
N TYR A 4 -14.16 -1.96 0.98
CA TYR A 4 -14.90 -2.25 -0.24
C TYR A 4 -14.17 -3.29 -1.09
N GLY A 5 -14.88 -3.83 -2.08
CA GLY A 5 -14.37 -4.88 -2.96
C GLY A 5 -14.76 -6.29 -2.52
N PRO A 6 -14.34 -7.30 -3.27
CA PRO A 6 -14.56 -8.72 -2.96
C PRO A 6 -13.66 -9.19 -1.80
N VAL A 7 -13.91 -8.66 -0.60
CA VAL A 7 -13.22 -9.04 0.65
C VAL A 7 -13.70 -10.42 1.11
N ILE A 8 -12.78 -11.28 1.55
CA ILE A 8 -13.09 -12.66 1.95
C ILE A 8 -13.12 -12.87 3.48
N ASP A 9 -12.70 -11.87 4.25
CA ASP A 9 -12.75 -11.89 5.72
C ASP A 9 -12.65 -10.49 6.35
N SER A 10 -12.62 -10.44 7.67
CA SER A 10 -12.50 -9.21 8.45
C SER A 10 -11.08 -8.61 8.47
N GLN A 11 -10.06 -9.34 8.01
CA GLN A 11 -8.66 -8.90 8.00
C GLN A 11 -8.26 -8.31 6.64
N THR A 12 -9.24 -7.84 5.87
CA THR A 12 -9.07 -7.14 4.59
C THR A 12 -8.48 -7.96 3.45
N ARG A 13 -8.34 -9.29 3.58
CA ARG A 13 -7.91 -10.14 2.45
C ARG A 13 -8.99 -10.14 1.37
N CYS A 14 -8.60 -10.24 0.10
CA CYS A 14 -9.54 -10.27 -1.02
C CYS A 14 -9.33 -11.49 -1.92
N ILE A 15 -10.23 -11.67 -2.90
CA ILE A 15 -10.11 -12.77 -3.86
C ILE A 15 -8.84 -12.70 -4.73
N HIS A 16 -8.20 -11.53 -4.85
CA HIS A 16 -6.98 -11.36 -5.64
C HIS A 16 -5.72 -11.66 -4.82
N TYR A 17 -5.68 -11.24 -3.55
CA TYR A 17 -4.57 -11.41 -2.63
C TYR A 17 -5.09 -11.81 -1.24
N HIS A 18 -4.74 -13.02 -0.81
CA HIS A 18 -5.29 -13.66 0.40
C HIS A 18 -4.25 -14.48 1.17
N GLY A 19 -2.96 -14.23 0.94
CA GLY A 19 -1.91 -14.76 1.78
C GLY A 19 -2.06 -14.29 3.24
N PRO A 20 -1.45 -14.98 4.20
CA PRO A 20 -1.58 -14.66 5.63
C PRO A 20 -1.05 -13.26 6.00
N LEU A 21 -0.27 -12.61 5.12
CA LEU A 21 0.30 -11.29 5.30
C LEU A 21 -0.44 -10.18 4.52
N ASP A 22 -1.47 -10.52 3.73
CA ASP A 22 -2.27 -9.59 2.92
C ASP A 22 -3.33 -8.89 3.78
N VAL A 23 -2.90 -8.32 4.89
CA VAL A 23 -3.76 -7.82 5.98
C VAL A 23 -3.79 -6.29 6.05
N ILE A 24 -3.69 -5.64 4.89
CA ILE A 24 -3.87 -4.18 4.78
C ILE A 24 -5.00 -3.84 3.81
N ALA A 25 -5.64 -2.69 4.05
CA ALA A 25 -6.41 -1.99 3.04
C ALA A 25 -5.86 -0.58 2.83
N ILE A 26 -5.90 -0.10 1.59
CA ILE A 26 -5.39 1.20 1.19
C ILE A 26 -6.57 2.14 0.96
N LYS A 27 -6.50 3.36 1.50
CA LYS A 27 -7.42 4.47 1.20
C LYS A 27 -6.99 5.08 -0.14
N PHE A 28 -7.81 4.91 -1.16
CA PHE A 28 -7.49 5.41 -2.51
C PHE A 28 -7.70 6.92 -2.57
N LYS A 29 -6.76 7.65 -3.17
CA LYS A 29 -6.79 9.13 -3.18
C LYS A 29 -8.03 9.67 -3.90
N CYS A 30 -8.40 9.05 -5.01
CA CYS A 30 -9.48 9.48 -5.91
C CYS A 30 -10.86 9.49 -5.24
N CYS A 31 -11.16 8.55 -4.34
CA CYS A 31 -12.49 8.39 -3.75
C CYS A 31 -12.51 8.30 -2.21
N LYS A 32 -11.35 8.29 -1.56
CA LYS A 32 -11.18 8.17 -0.10
C LYS A 32 -11.81 6.90 0.52
N LYS A 33 -12.07 5.87 -0.29
CA LYS A 33 -12.54 4.54 0.16
C LYS A 33 -11.38 3.59 0.37
N TYR A 34 -11.57 2.63 1.28
CA TYR A 34 -10.62 1.55 1.54
C TYR A 34 -10.86 0.36 0.64
N TYR A 35 -9.80 -0.11 -0.02
CA TYR A 35 -9.79 -1.35 -0.79
C TYR A 35 -8.57 -2.19 -0.40
N PRO A 36 -8.66 -3.53 -0.38
CA PRO A 36 -7.52 -4.41 -0.16
C PRO A 36 -6.38 -4.23 -1.17
N CYS A 37 -6.74 -3.96 -2.44
CA CYS A 37 -5.78 -3.79 -3.52
C CYS A 37 -6.35 -2.98 -4.69
N HIS A 38 -5.48 -2.63 -5.66
CA HIS A 38 -5.84 -1.89 -6.87
C HIS A 38 -6.86 -2.63 -7.75
N LEU A 39 -6.81 -3.97 -7.84
CA LEU A 39 -7.77 -4.75 -8.63
C LEU A 39 -9.18 -4.66 -8.03
N CYS A 40 -9.31 -4.75 -6.70
CA CYS A 40 -10.58 -4.54 -6.02
C CYS A 40 -11.18 -3.16 -6.30
N HIS A 41 -10.35 -2.11 -6.32
CA HIS A 41 -10.80 -0.76 -6.68
C HIS A 41 -11.26 -0.70 -8.14
N MET A 42 -10.44 -1.18 -9.07
CA MET A 42 -10.73 -1.14 -10.51
C MET A 42 -12.00 -1.91 -10.90
N GLU A 43 -12.33 -2.98 -10.16
CA GLU A 43 -13.58 -3.73 -10.36
C GLU A 43 -14.81 -3.01 -9.80
N CYS A 44 -14.63 -2.17 -8.77
CA CYS A 44 -15.73 -1.54 -8.04
C CYS A 44 -16.00 -0.09 -8.44
N GLU A 45 -15.08 0.54 -9.17
CA GLU A 45 -15.09 1.96 -9.45
C GLU A 45 -14.89 2.23 -10.95
N SER A 46 -15.63 3.21 -11.47
CA SER A 46 -15.57 3.59 -12.89
C SER A 46 -14.59 4.73 -13.19
N HIS A 47 -13.81 5.15 -12.20
CA HIS A 47 -12.87 6.28 -12.29
C HIS A 47 -11.42 5.82 -12.20
N PRO A 48 -10.47 6.53 -12.84
CA PRO A 48 -9.07 6.15 -12.81
C PRO A 48 -8.47 6.26 -11.41
N LEU A 49 -7.36 5.54 -11.21
CA LEU A 49 -6.54 5.65 -10.00
C LEU A 49 -5.88 7.02 -9.91
N GLU A 50 -5.88 7.60 -8.72
CA GLU A 50 -5.03 8.72 -8.35
C GLU A 50 -4.01 8.30 -7.30
N ARG A 51 -2.81 8.86 -7.41
CA ARG A 51 -1.70 8.55 -6.50
C ARG A 51 -1.51 9.66 -5.49
N TRP A 52 -1.24 9.27 -4.24
CA TRP A 52 -0.78 10.19 -3.22
C TRP A 52 0.63 10.67 -3.56
N THR A 53 0.85 11.97 -3.45
CA THR A 53 2.16 12.59 -3.66
C THR A 53 2.98 12.55 -2.37
N PRO A 54 4.32 12.65 -2.41
CA PRO A 54 5.14 12.65 -1.20
C PRO A 54 4.74 13.71 -0.15
N GLY A 55 4.27 14.88 -0.60
CA GLY A 55 3.78 15.94 0.30
C GLY A 55 2.53 15.54 1.09
N GLU A 56 1.80 14.52 0.64
CA GLU A 56 0.59 13.99 1.27
C GLU A 56 0.85 12.72 2.08
N PHE A 57 2.10 12.25 2.22
CA PHE A 57 2.38 10.98 2.90
C PHE A 57 2.11 10.98 4.41
N HIS A 58 1.80 12.14 4.99
CA HIS A 58 1.28 12.26 6.34
C HIS A 58 -0.17 11.75 6.49
N GLU A 59 -0.89 11.57 5.39
CA GLU A 59 -2.27 11.11 5.38
C GLU A 59 -2.42 9.68 5.89
N LYS A 60 -3.41 9.47 6.77
CA LYS A 60 -3.79 8.15 7.30
C LYS A 60 -4.50 7.34 6.23
N ALA A 61 -3.73 6.68 5.37
CA ALA A 61 -4.26 5.97 4.22
C ALA A 61 -4.07 4.46 4.26
N ILE A 62 -3.47 3.90 5.31
CA ILE A 62 -3.25 2.45 5.42
C ILE A 62 -4.02 1.92 6.61
N LEU A 63 -4.93 0.97 6.41
CA LEU A 63 -5.66 0.30 7.47
C LEU A 63 -5.04 -1.07 7.73
N CYS A 64 -4.64 -1.36 8.97
CA CYS A 64 -4.30 -2.72 9.36
C CYS A 64 -5.58 -3.54 9.57
N GLY A 65 -5.78 -4.60 8.79
CA GLY A 65 -6.92 -5.50 8.90
C GLY A 65 -6.95 -6.33 10.20
N VAL A 66 -5.81 -6.51 10.86
CA VAL A 66 -5.75 -7.28 12.12
C VAL A 66 -6.29 -6.48 13.31
N CYS A 67 -5.86 -5.23 13.46
CA CYS A 67 -6.22 -4.41 14.63
C CYS A 67 -7.14 -3.22 14.33
N GLY A 68 -7.42 -2.96 13.05
CA GLY A 68 -8.29 -1.85 12.61
C GLY A 68 -7.69 -0.45 12.79
N LYS A 69 -6.41 -0.33 13.16
CA LYS A 69 -5.73 0.98 13.27
C LYS A 69 -5.27 1.46 11.90
N GLU A 70 -5.42 2.77 11.68
CA GLU A 70 -4.84 3.44 10.53
C GLU A 70 -3.38 3.85 10.80
N LEU A 71 -2.54 3.71 9.79
CA LEU A 71 -1.21 4.28 9.69
C LEU A 71 -1.21 5.37 8.61
N SER A 72 -0.35 6.36 8.77
CA SER A 72 0.04 7.23 7.67
C SER A 72 0.81 6.46 6.59
N ILE A 73 0.83 7.00 5.36
CA ILE A 73 1.60 6.41 4.27
C ILE A 73 3.09 6.37 4.65
N ALA A 74 3.62 7.47 5.19
CA ALA A 74 5.01 7.54 5.65
C ALA A 74 5.35 6.48 6.70
N GLU A 75 4.49 6.28 7.71
CA GLU A 75 4.68 5.22 8.72
C GLU A 75 4.70 3.84 8.07
N TYR A 76 3.72 3.53 7.22
CA TYR A 76 3.62 2.24 6.54
C TYR A 76 4.85 1.94 5.67
N LEU A 77 5.36 2.93 4.93
CA LEU A 77 6.55 2.77 4.09
C LEU A 77 7.83 2.50 4.92
N GLY A 78 7.86 2.91 6.19
CA GLY A 78 9.00 2.75 7.09
C GLY A 78 8.99 1.48 7.95
N VAL A 79 7.95 0.65 7.90
CA VAL A 79 7.80 -0.53 8.77
C VAL A 79 7.54 -1.82 7.98
N SER A 80 7.90 -2.97 8.56
CA SER A 80 7.57 -4.31 8.04
C SER A 80 6.40 -4.97 8.77
N SER A 81 5.92 -4.35 9.85
CA SER A 81 4.83 -4.84 10.68
C SER A 81 4.02 -3.69 11.25
N CYS A 82 2.78 -3.96 11.64
CA CYS A 82 1.91 -2.99 12.27
C CYS A 82 2.51 -2.54 13.63
N PRO A 83 2.79 -1.24 13.85
CA PRO A 83 3.38 -0.75 15.08
C PRO A 83 2.41 -0.86 16.28
N PHE A 84 1.12 -1.09 16.02
CA PHE A 84 0.09 -1.21 17.06
C PHE A 84 -0.15 -2.64 17.53
N CYS A 85 0.06 -3.65 16.68
CA CYS A 85 -0.28 -5.05 17.02
C CYS A 85 0.78 -6.09 16.63
N GLY A 86 1.86 -5.70 15.95
CA GLY A 86 2.94 -6.59 15.52
C GLY A 86 2.61 -7.49 14.32
N ALA A 87 1.41 -7.41 13.75
CA ALA A 87 1.06 -8.15 12.54
C ALA A 87 2.05 -7.85 11.41
N GLN A 88 2.61 -8.88 10.78
CA GLN A 88 3.52 -8.73 9.66
C GLN A 88 2.76 -8.28 8.40
N PHE A 89 3.35 -7.36 7.64
CA PHE A 89 2.84 -6.93 6.35
C PHE A 89 3.53 -7.68 5.21
N ASN A 90 2.81 -7.94 4.13
CA ASN A 90 3.37 -8.63 2.98
C ASN A 90 4.46 -7.76 2.31
N PRO A 91 5.74 -8.20 2.26
CA PRO A 91 6.79 -7.45 1.56
C PRO A 91 6.54 -7.35 0.05
N GLY A 92 5.77 -8.29 -0.52
CA GLY A 92 5.32 -8.27 -1.91
C GLY A 92 4.43 -7.07 -2.25
N CYS A 93 3.77 -6.43 -1.28
CA CYS A 93 3.00 -5.21 -1.52
C CYS A 93 3.86 -4.06 -2.09
N LYS A 94 5.19 -4.10 -1.89
CA LYS A 94 6.11 -3.10 -2.41
C LYS A 94 6.11 -3.02 -3.94
N THR A 95 5.84 -4.13 -4.64
CA THR A 95 5.80 -4.14 -6.11
C THR A 95 4.59 -3.37 -6.67
N HIS A 96 3.56 -3.15 -5.85
CA HIS A 96 2.31 -2.48 -6.23
C HIS A 96 2.22 -1.03 -5.78
N LEU A 97 3.22 -0.49 -5.08
CA LEU A 97 3.14 0.86 -4.50
C LEU A 97 2.91 1.94 -5.56
N HIS A 98 3.42 1.74 -6.79
CA HIS A 98 3.25 2.67 -7.90
C HIS A 98 1.79 2.88 -8.32
N TYR A 99 0.85 2.00 -7.95
CA TYR A 99 -0.58 2.21 -8.14
C TYR A 99 -1.19 3.20 -7.14
N TYR A 100 -0.57 3.35 -5.96
CA TYR A 100 -1.14 4.11 -4.83
C TYR A 100 -0.36 5.39 -4.55
N PHE A 101 0.95 5.38 -4.77
CA PHE A 101 1.88 6.41 -4.32
C PHE A 101 2.80 6.83 -5.47
N GLU A 102 3.07 8.12 -5.54
CA GLU A 102 4.16 8.65 -6.35
C GLU A 102 5.46 8.45 -5.56
N ILE A 103 6.22 7.43 -5.93
CA ILE A 103 7.53 7.17 -5.34
C ILE A 103 8.56 7.94 -6.18
N PRO A 104 9.36 8.84 -5.58
CA PRO A 104 10.46 9.48 -6.27
C PRO A 104 11.42 8.42 -6.80
N GLU A 105 11.72 8.43 -8.09
CA GLU A 105 12.82 7.61 -8.61
C GLU A 105 14.14 8.12 -8.01
N GLY A 106 14.89 7.25 -7.31
CA GLY A 106 16.28 7.55 -6.93
C GLY A 106 16.66 7.52 -5.45
N CYS A 107 16.31 6.46 -4.70
CA CYS A 107 17.13 6.05 -3.55
C CYS A 107 17.44 4.56 -3.66
N GLY A 108 18.44 4.26 -4.48
CA GLY A 108 18.89 2.92 -4.80
C GLY A 108 19.71 2.98 -6.07
N ASN A 109 20.99 3.35 -5.94
CA ASN A 109 22.14 2.94 -6.76
C ASN A 109 23.39 3.69 -6.27
N GLU A 110 23.85 3.38 -5.06
CA GLU A 110 25.26 3.51 -4.75
C GLU A 110 25.92 2.16 -5.06
N ASN A 111 26.44 2.03 -6.29
CA ASN A 111 27.56 1.15 -6.52
C ASN A 111 28.50 1.80 -7.54
N THR A 112 29.61 2.27 -6.99
CA THR A 112 30.86 2.61 -7.67
C THR A 112 31.25 1.54 -8.69
N LEU A 113 31.61 1.97 -9.90
CA LEU A 113 32.81 1.50 -10.61
C LEU A 113 33.01 2.35 -11.86
N SER A 114 33.90 3.32 -11.69
CA SER A 114 34.64 4.00 -12.73
C SER A 114 35.52 2.99 -13.48
N THR A 115 35.35 2.88 -14.79
CA THR A 115 36.44 2.55 -15.72
C THR A 115 36.24 3.32 -17.02
N PRO A 116 37.22 4.12 -17.48
CA PRO A 116 37.17 4.78 -18.78
C PRO A 116 37.44 3.75 -19.89
N LYS A 117 36.66 3.80 -20.97
CA LYS A 117 36.96 3.05 -22.20
C LYS A 117 38.07 3.76 -22.98
N SER A 118 39.03 2.95 -23.41
CA SER A 118 40.11 3.25 -24.36
C SER A 118 39.59 3.66 -25.73
#